data_AF-K4ING8-F1
#
_entry.id   AF-K4ING8-F1
#
_cell.length_a   1.000
_cell.length_b   1.000
_cell.length_c   1.000
_cell.angle_alpha   90.00
_cell.angle_beta   90.00
_cell.angle_gamma   90.00
#
_symmetry.space_group_name_H-M   'P 1'
#
loop_
_entity.id
_entity.type
_entity.pdbx_description
1 polymer ?
#
loop_
_entity_poly.entity_id
_entity_poly.type
_entity_poly.pdbx_seq_one_letter_code
_entity_poly.pdbx_strand_id
1 'polypeptide(L)'
;MTIILTLIGFLTFGQENELNTIEKGELDSIYVQVLNSRFDLLLSSGWKYIELNENGKRISKLNVSDRYKFLTNEELIDLSIKGKKTIRVLRLTHKIIGIDTVDVNFGIVNITGKRKIHFNNGLRFKKADFALECGGTNGYVPDMRFVFDRKKNNWELIDGKYKFPSE
;
A
#
# COMPACT_ATOMS: atom_id res chain seq x y z
N MET A 1 -20.20 -13.76 63.11
CA MET A 1 -20.31 -12.77 62.03
C MET A 1 -19.55 -13.34 60.84
N THR A 2 -20.27 -13.96 59.91
CA THR A 2 -19.69 -14.84 58.88
C THR A 2 -19.73 -14.10 57.55
N ILE A 3 -18.56 -13.74 57.02
CA ILE A 3 -18.44 -13.02 55.75
C ILE A 3 -18.48 -14.07 54.63
N ILE A 4 -19.57 -14.09 53.87
CA ILE A 4 -19.68 -14.87 52.63
C ILE A 4 -18.95 -14.08 51.54
N LEU A 5 -17.74 -14.52 51.17
CA LEU A 5 -17.03 -14.01 50.00
C LEU A 5 -17.61 -14.69 48.74
N THR A 6 -18.47 -13.98 48.01
CA THR A 6 -18.91 -14.40 46.68
C THR A 6 -17.75 -14.26 45.70
N LEU A 7 -17.17 -15.39 45.30
CA LEU A 7 -16.19 -15.49 44.21
C LEU A 7 -16.95 -15.29 42.88
N ILE A 8 -17.00 -14.04 42.41
CA ILE A 8 -17.53 -13.71 41.08
C ILE A 8 -16.53 -14.25 40.06
N GLY A 9 -16.95 -15.26 39.30
CA GLY A 9 -16.19 -15.81 38.19
C GLY A 9 -15.98 -14.74 37.13
N PHE A 10 -14.73 -14.31 36.96
CA PHE A 10 -14.32 -13.62 35.75
C PHE A 10 -14.21 -14.64 34.63
N LEU A 11 -15.24 -14.65 33.80
CA LEU A 11 -15.24 -15.22 32.46
C LEU A 11 -13.97 -14.77 31.74
N THR A 12 -13.25 -15.76 31.21
CA THR A 12 -12.14 -15.59 30.27
C THR A 12 -12.57 -14.70 29.11
N PHE A 13 -12.11 -13.45 29.10
CA PHE A 13 -12.22 -12.55 27.96
C PHE A 13 -10.84 -11.95 27.69
N GLY A 14 -10.34 -12.18 26.47
CA GLY A 14 -9.14 -11.49 25.99
C GLY A 14 -8.07 -12.38 25.37
N GLN A 15 -8.40 -13.51 24.75
CA GLN A 15 -7.59 -13.98 23.62
C GLN A 15 -8.02 -13.14 22.41
N GLU A 16 -7.58 -11.88 22.36
CA GLU A 16 -7.78 -11.01 21.20
C GLU A 16 -6.96 -11.56 20.03
N ASN A 17 -7.62 -12.36 19.19
CA ASN A 17 -7.39 -12.53 17.75
C ASN A 17 -5.95 -12.25 17.22
N GLU A 18 -5.02 -13.19 17.37
CA GLU A 18 -3.95 -13.41 16.37
C GLU A 18 -4.51 -14.08 15.09
N LEU A 19 -5.70 -13.68 14.66
CA LEU A 19 -6.36 -14.21 13.48
C LEU A 19 -5.83 -13.45 12.25
N ASN A 20 -4.95 -14.13 11.51
CA ASN A 20 -4.66 -13.89 10.08
C ASN A 20 -3.60 -12.82 9.78
N THR A 21 -2.39 -12.98 10.32
CA THR A 21 -1.24 -12.21 9.85
C THR A 21 -0.52 -12.94 8.72
N ILE A 22 -0.57 -12.39 7.51
CA ILE A 22 0.36 -12.76 6.43
C ILE A 22 1.79 -12.39 6.85
N GLU A 23 2.77 -13.25 6.60
CA GLU A 23 4.16 -12.90 6.91
C GLU A 23 4.63 -11.73 6.04
N LYS A 24 5.50 -10.87 6.58
CA LYS A 24 5.99 -9.70 5.85
C LYS A 24 6.67 -10.07 4.52
N GLY A 25 7.43 -11.16 4.50
CA GLY A 25 8.09 -11.66 3.30
C GLY A 25 7.10 -12.13 2.23
N GLU A 26 6.04 -12.82 2.63
CA GLU A 26 4.96 -13.23 1.73
C GLU A 26 4.24 -12.01 1.15
N LEU A 27 3.88 -11.05 1.98
CA LEU A 27 3.24 -9.81 1.53
C LEU A 27 4.14 -9.01 0.58
N ASP A 28 5.44 -8.94 0.86
CA ASP A 28 6.40 -8.25 0.00
C ASP A 28 6.52 -8.95 -1.37
N SER A 29 6.50 -10.29 -1.41
CA SER A 29 6.41 -11.08 -2.65
C SER A 29 5.13 -10.78 -3.44
N ILE A 30 3.98 -10.71 -2.75
CA ILE A 30 2.71 -10.35 -3.39
C ILE A 30 2.79 -8.94 -3.99
N TYR A 31 3.35 -7.96 -3.27
CA TYR A 31 3.53 -6.61 -3.80
C TYR A 31 4.44 -6.54 -5.02
N VAL A 32 5.53 -7.32 -5.04
CA VAL A 32 6.39 -7.43 -6.22
C VAL A 32 5.60 -8.00 -7.41
N GLN A 33 4.85 -9.09 -7.20
CA GLN A 33 4.02 -9.69 -8.23
C GLN A 33 2.96 -8.71 -8.74
N VAL A 34 2.32 -7.97 -7.85
CA VAL A 34 1.34 -6.92 -8.19
C VAL A 34 1.96 -5.85 -9.07
N LEU A 35 3.12 -5.30 -8.71
CA LEU A 35 3.78 -4.27 -9.53
C LEU A 35 4.18 -4.81 -10.90
N ASN A 36 4.72 -6.02 -10.96
CA ASN A 36 5.18 -6.63 -12.19
C ASN A 36 4.04 -7.13 -13.10
N SER A 37 2.82 -7.26 -12.58
CA SER A 37 1.63 -7.63 -13.35
C SER A 37 0.81 -6.44 -13.83
N ARG A 38 1.14 -5.21 -13.42
CA ARG A 38 0.51 -3.98 -13.93
C ARG A 38 1.05 -3.59 -15.31
N PHE A 39 0.80 -4.43 -16.31
CA PHE A 39 1.30 -4.20 -17.67
C PHE A 39 0.79 -2.87 -18.27
N ASP A 40 -0.41 -2.41 -17.88
CA ASP A 40 -0.92 -1.09 -18.24
C ASP A 40 0.05 0.02 -17.82
N LEU A 41 0.62 -0.07 -16.61
CA LEU A 41 1.63 0.86 -16.13
C LEU A 41 2.99 0.64 -16.78
N LEU A 42 3.43 -0.60 -16.93
CA LEU A 42 4.73 -0.94 -17.51
C LEU A 42 4.86 -0.47 -18.96
N LEU A 43 3.81 -0.65 -19.76
CA LEU A 43 3.75 -0.28 -21.17
C LEU A 43 3.48 1.22 -21.37
N SER A 44 2.83 1.89 -20.42
CA SER A 44 2.59 3.33 -20.53
C SER A 44 3.88 4.16 -20.46
N SER A 45 3.86 5.33 -21.10
CA SER A 45 5.01 6.22 -21.17
C SER A 45 5.31 6.94 -19.84
N GLY A 46 6.57 7.37 -19.69
CA GLY A 46 7.03 8.10 -18.51
C GLY A 46 7.23 7.24 -17.25
N TRP A 47 7.89 7.83 -16.26
CA TRP A 47 8.19 7.18 -15.00
C TRP A 47 6.94 6.96 -14.14
N LYS A 48 6.90 5.81 -13.46
CA LYS A 48 5.87 5.50 -12.46
C LYS A 48 6.51 5.54 -11.09
N TYR A 49 5.98 6.37 -10.21
CA TYR A 49 6.55 6.57 -8.88
C TYR A 49 5.78 5.72 -7.87
N ILE A 50 6.50 4.93 -7.08
CA ILE A 50 5.94 4.21 -5.94
C ILE A 50 6.29 4.96 -4.67
N GLU A 51 5.31 5.11 -3.78
CA GLU A 51 5.50 5.82 -2.53
C GLU A 51 6.49 5.08 -1.64
N LEU A 52 7.54 5.78 -1.19
CA LEU A 52 8.57 5.22 -0.31
C LEU A 52 8.14 5.20 1.17
N ASN A 53 6.94 4.69 1.45
CA ASN A 53 6.44 4.39 2.79
C ASN A 53 7.06 3.09 3.34
N GLU A 54 6.58 2.56 4.46
CA GLU A 54 7.13 1.32 5.03
C GLU A 54 7.12 0.15 4.04
N ASN A 55 6.01 -0.08 3.34
CA ASN A 55 5.89 -1.14 2.34
C ASN A 55 6.79 -0.86 1.13
N GLY A 56 6.73 0.36 0.60
CA GLY A 56 7.56 0.79 -0.54
C GLY A 56 9.05 0.64 -0.26
N LYS A 57 9.51 0.96 0.95
CA LYS A 57 10.91 0.79 1.36
C LYS A 57 11.34 -0.67 1.32
N ARG A 58 10.53 -1.59 1.85
CA ARG A 58 10.87 -3.02 1.85
C ARG A 58 11.00 -3.57 0.43
N ILE A 59 10.02 -3.27 -0.43
CA ILE A 59 10.01 -3.82 -1.79
C ILE A 59 10.94 -3.10 -2.78
N SER A 60 11.38 -1.87 -2.47
CA SER A 60 12.26 -1.07 -3.36
C SER A 60 13.59 -1.76 -3.68
N LYS A 61 13.97 -2.76 -2.89
CA LYS A 61 15.22 -3.54 -3.04
C LYS A 61 14.99 -4.93 -3.64
N LEU A 62 13.75 -5.28 -3.95
CA LEU A 62 13.37 -6.57 -4.52
C LEU A 62 13.28 -6.50 -6.04
N ASN A 63 12.93 -7.62 -6.67
CA ASN A 63 12.84 -7.76 -8.13
C ASN A 63 11.58 -7.08 -8.72
N VAL A 64 11.45 -5.78 -8.53
CA VAL A 64 10.43 -4.93 -9.14
C VAL A 64 10.97 -4.39 -10.46
N SER A 65 10.12 -4.27 -11.48
CA SER A 65 10.49 -3.67 -12.77
C SER A 65 11.16 -2.29 -12.60
N ASP A 66 12.22 -2.06 -13.37
CA ASP A 66 12.96 -0.80 -13.47
C ASP A 66 12.13 0.39 -14.00
N ARG A 67 10.92 0.13 -14.53
CA ARG A 67 9.93 1.15 -14.92
C ARG A 67 9.36 1.91 -13.72
N TYR A 68 9.52 1.34 -12.52
CA TYR A 68 9.12 1.98 -11.27
C TYR A 68 10.29 2.70 -10.59
N LYS A 69 10.00 3.87 -10.03
CA LYS A 69 10.95 4.65 -9.24
C LYS A 69 10.46 4.83 -7.81
N PHE A 70 11.36 4.57 -6.88
CA PHE A 70 11.15 4.70 -5.44
C PHE A 70 11.92 5.93 -4.97
N LEU A 71 11.28 7.09 -5.01
CA LEU A 71 11.90 8.37 -4.67
C LEU A 71 11.44 8.83 -3.29
N THR A 72 12.31 9.55 -2.60
CA THR A 72 11.98 10.25 -1.36
C THR A 72 10.98 11.38 -1.64
N ASN A 73 10.28 11.83 -0.59
CA ASN A 73 9.37 12.97 -0.70
C ASN A 73 10.09 14.23 -1.19
N GLU A 74 11.31 14.50 -0.73
CA GLU A 74 12.10 15.66 -1.18
C GLU A 74 12.40 15.59 -2.68
N GLU A 75 12.81 14.44 -3.20
CA GLU A 75 13.04 14.24 -4.64
C GLU A 75 11.77 14.42 -5.46
N LEU A 76 10.63 13.91 -4.97
CA LEU A 76 9.33 14.07 -5.64
C LEU A 76 8.87 15.54 -5.65
N ILE A 77 9.10 16.27 -4.56
CA ILE A 77 8.82 17.71 -4.46
C ILE A 77 9.70 18.48 -5.45
N ASP A 78 10.97 18.15 -5.55
CA ASP A 78 11.89 18.80 -6.50
C ASP A 78 11.54 18.50 -7.95
N LEU A 79 11.15 17.27 -8.26
CA LEU A 79 10.61 16.91 -9.56
C LEU A 79 9.34 17.70 -9.89
N SER A 80 8.44 17.85 -8.92
CA SER A 80 7.21 18.64 -9.08
C SER A 80 7.51 20.11 -9.39
N ILE A 81 8.42 20.74 -8.62
CA ILE A 81 8.83 22.14 -8.81
C ILE A 81 9.50 22.32 -10.16
N LYS A 82 10.46 21.45 -10.51
CA LYS A 82 11.22 21.53 -11.77
C LYS A 82 10.31 21.35 -12.98
N GLY A 83 9.39 20.39 -12.91
CA GLY A 83 8.42 20.11 -13.96
C GLY A 83 7.20 21.02 -13.98
N LYS A 84 7.05 21.90 -12.99
CA LYS A 84 5.86 22.75 -12.76
C LYS A 84 4.55 21.95 -12.86
N LYS A 85 4.53 20.74 -12.31
CA LYS A 85 3.40 19.80 -12.41
C LYS A 85 3.21 18.98 -11.15
N THR A 86 1.99 18.53 -10.92
CA THR A 86 1.69 17.55 -9.88
C THR A 86 2.30 16.20 -10.25
N ILE A 87 2.98 15.56 -9.31
CA ILE A 87 3.52 14.21 -9.46
C ILE A 87 2.52 13.24 -8.84
N ARG A 88 2.06 12.27 -9.63
CA ARG A 88 1.19 11.19 -9.17
C ARG A 88 2.07 10.04 -8.69
N VAL A 89 1.86 9.60 -7.45
CA VAL A 89 2.62 8.54 -6.80
C VAL A 89 1.65 7.44 -6.37
N LEU A 90 2.01 6.20 -6.68
CA LEU A 90 1.22 5.01 -6.33
C LEU A 90 1.59 4.54 -4.92
N ARG A 91 0.60 4.48 -4.05
CA ARG A 91 0.70 3.91 -2.71
C ARG A 91 0.13 2.51 -2.72
N LEU A 92 0.98 1.51 -2.43
CA LEU A 92 0.53 0.14 -2.23
C LEU A 92 -0.10 -0.02 -0.84
N THR A 93 -1.33 -0.53 -0.83
CA THR A 93 -2.04 -0.94 0.38
C THR A 93 -2.56 -2.35 0.20
N HIS A 94 -2.87 -3.02 1.32
CA HIS A 94 -3.52 -4.31 1.29
C HIS A 94 -4.62 -4.37 2.35
N LYS A 95 -5.52 -5.33 2.18
CA LYS A 95 -6.56 -5.69 3.13
C LYS A 95 -6.64 -7.21 3.18
N ILE A 96 -6.41 -7.79 4.34
CA ILE A 96 -6.60 -9.22 4.57
C ILE A 96 -8.11 -9.46 4.70
N ILE A 97 -8.66 -10.29 3.81
CA ILE A 97 -10.10 -10.59 3.76
C ILE A 97 -10.40 -11.92 4.46
N GLY A 98 -9.43 -12.83 4.46
CA GLY A 98 -9.50 -14.13 5.15
C GLY A 98 -8.10 -14.68 5.39
N ILE A 99 -8.01 -15.85 6.03
CA ILE A 99 -6.75 -16.55 6.34
C ILE A 99 -5.88 -16.70 5.08
N ASP A 100 -6.50 -17.01 3.96
CA ASP A 100 -5.87 -17.34 2.68
C ASP A 100 -6.19 -16.32 1.60
N THR A 101 -6.74 -15.16 1.94
CA THR A 101 -7.23 -14.19 0.94
C THR A 101 -6.78 -12.78 1.28
N VAL A 102 -6.07 -12.13 0.37
CA VAL A 102 -5.61 -10.75 0.51
C VAL A 102 -5.92 -9.93 -0.74
N ASP A 103 -6.44 -8.74 -0.52
CA ASP A 103 -6.68 -7.75 -1.55
C ASP A 103 -5.56 -6.71 -1.53
N VAL A 104 -4.96 -6.42 -2.68
CA VAL A 104 -3.96 -5.36 -2.85
C VAL A 104 -4.55 -4.24 -3.69
N ASN A 105 -4.31 -3.00 -3.27
CA ASN A 105 -4.86 -1.80 -3.88
C ASN A 105 -3.79 -0.71 -4.07
N PHE A 106 -4.02 0.14 -5.07
CA PHE A 106 -3.19 1.28 -5.41
C PHE A 106 -3.91 2.58 -5.08
N GLY A 107 -3.55 3.18 -3.95
CA GLY A 107 -3.89 4.58 -3.67
C GLY A 107 -3.08 5.53 -4.54
N ILE A 108 -3.64 6.71 -4.85
CA ILE A 108 -2.92 7.75 -5.59
C ILE A 108 -2.66 8.92 -4.65
N VAL A 109 -1.38 9.23 -4.47
CA VAL A 109 -0.89 10.40 -3.74
C VAL A 109 -0.42 11.41 -4.77
N ASN A 110 -1.10 12.56 -4.83
CA ASN A 110 -0.73 13.68 -5.66
C ASN A 110 0.17 14.64 -4.87
N ILE A 111 1.37 14.89 -5.38
CA ILE A 111 2.36 15.78 -4.75
C ILE A 111 2.54 17.01 -5.63
N THR A 112 2.30 18.18 -5.06
CA THR A 112 2.51 19.47 -5.74
C THR A 112 3.49 20.33 -4.95
N GLY A 113 4.67 20.57 -5.50
CA GLY A 113 5.70 21.41 -4.92
C GLY A 113 5.68 22.84 -5.47
N LYS A 114 5.99 23.82 -4.61
CA LYS A 114 6.16 25.24 -4.96
C LYS A 114 7.40 25.82 -4.28
N ARG A 115 8.11 26.71 -4.99
CA ARG A 115 9.14 27.56 -4.36
C ARG A 115 8.43 28.61 -3.53
N LYS A 116 8.63 28.58 -2.22
CA LYS A 116 8.03 29.53 -1.29
C LYS A 116 8.88 29.58 -0.04
N ILE A 117 9.23 30.79 0.38
CA ILE A 117 9.85 31.01 1.68
C ILE A 117 8.75 30.86 2.74
N HIS A 118 8.97 30.01 3.72
CA HIS A 118 8.07 29.87 4.87
C HIS A 118 8.84 29.44 6.12
N PHE A 119 8.23 29.64 7.28
CA PHE A 119 8.76 29.22 8.57
C PHE A 119 7.95 28.03 9.07
N ASN A 120 8.59 26.86 9.14
CA ASN A 120 8.04 25.67 9.77
C ASN A 120 9.22 24.83 10.28
N ASN A 121 9.43 24.84 11.60
CA ASN A 121 10.63 24.29 12.25
C ASN A 121 11.93 24.79 11.60
N GLY A 122 12.01 26.12 11.41
CA GLY A 122 13.10 26.80 10.71
C GLY A 122 12.69 27.40 9.37
N LEU A 123 13.64 28.11 8.74
CA LEU A 123 13.47 28.72 7.42
C LEU A 123 13.49 27.64 6.34
N ARG A 124 12.46 27.63 5.49
CA ARG A 124 12.31 26.69 4.37
C ARG A 124 12.04 27.47 3.08
N PHE A 125 12.50 26.94 1.94
CA PHE A 125 12.39 27.58 0.63
C PHE A 125 11.44 26.85 -0.34
N LYS A 126 10.87 25.73 0.11
CA LYS A 126 9.95 24.88 -0.65
C LYS A 126 8.75 24.57 0.22
N LYS A 127 7.55 24.62 -0.35
CA LYS A 127 6.32 24.10 0.24
C LYS A 127 5.79 23.00 -0.67
N ALA A 128 5.19 21.96 -0.07
CA ALA A 128 4.55 20.89 -0.80
C ALA A 128 3.16 20.61 -0.24
N ASP A 129 2.22 20.33 -1.14
CA ASP A 129 0.87 19.88 -0.81
C ASP A 129 0.75 18.41 -1.25
N PHE A 130 0.21 17.57 -0.35
CA PHE A 130 -0.03 16.15 -0.58
C PHE A 130 -1.53 15.90 -0.54
N ALA A 131 -2.09 15.38 -1.62
CA ALA A 131 -3.51 15.07 -1.72
C ALA A 131 -3.70 13.57 -2.02
N LEU A 132 -4.56 12.91 -1.26
CA LEU A 132 -4.97 11.53 -1.51
C LEU A 132 -6.21 11.53 -2.41
N GLU A 133 -6.16 10.82 -3.53
CA GLU A 133 -7.37 10.55 -4.31
C GLU A 133 -8.16 9.43 -3.61
N CYS A 134 -9.40 9.73 -3.20
CA CYS A 134 -10.34 8.76 -2.66
C CYS A 134 -11.41 8.45 -3.73
N GLY A 135 -11.54 7.19 -4.13
CA GLY A 135 -12.64 6.71 -4.98
C GLY A 135 -13.93 6.51 -4.19
N GLY A 136 -15.08 6.64 -4.84
CA GLY A 136 -16.41 6.43 -4.23
C GLY A 136 -16.65 4.97 -3.80
N THR A 137 -17.59 4.77 -2.89
CA THR A 137 -17.86 3.49 -2.19
C THR A 137 -18.90 2.59 -2.85
N ASN A 138 -19.28 2.82 -4.12
CA ASN A 138 -20.30 2.01 -4.80
C ASN A 138 -19.72 0.64 -5.22
N GLY A 139 -19.77 -0.32 -4.31
CA GLY A 139 -19.28 -1.69 -4.51
C GLY A 139 -17.75 -1.76 -4.41
N TYR A 140 -17.24 -2.44 -3.38
CA TYR A 140 -15.80 -2.65 -3.25
C TYR A 140 -15.32 -3.70 -4.26
N VAL A 141 -14.50 -3.26 -5.21
CA VAL A 141 -13.76 -4.14 -6.13
C VAL A 141 -12.27 -3.88 -5.89
N PRO A 142 -11.48 -4.89 -5.48
CA PRO A 142 -10.06 -4.70 -5.27
C PRO A 142 -9.34 -4.50 -6.60
N ASP A 143 -8.20 -3.82 -6.58
CA ASP A 143 -7.36 -3.73 -7.77
C ASP A 143 -6.83 -5.12 -8.16
N MET A 144 -6.42 -5.91 -7.16
CA MET A 144 -5.93 -7.29 -7.33
C MET A 144 -6.25 -8.12 -6.08
N ARG A 145 -6.82 -9.32 -6.26
CA ARG A 145 -7.14 -10.27 -5.18
C ARG A 145 -6.31 -11.54 -5.32
N PHE A 146 -5.62 -11.88 -4.24
CA PHE A 146 -4.82 -13.10 -4.15
C PHE A 146 -5.46 -14.10 -3.19
N VAL A 147 -5.41 -15.37 -3.59
CA VAL A 147 -5.74 -16.50 -2.71
C VAL A 147 -4.55 -17.43 -2.60
N PHE A 148 -4.27 -17.91 -1.40
CA PHE A 148 -3.19 -18.84 -1.14
C PHE A 148 -3.57 -20.26 -1.58
N ASP A 149 -2.95 -20.77 -2.63
CA ASP A 149 -3.06 -22.17 -3.04
C ASP A 149 -2.13 -23.03 -2.18
N ARG A 150 -2.72 -23.74 -1.22
CA ARG A 150 -2.00 -24.64 -0.31
C ARG A 150 -1.31 -25.81 -1.03
N LYS A 151 -1.80 -26.24 -2.20
CA LYS A 151 -1.18 -27.34 -2.96
C LYS A 151 0.11 -26.87 -3.63
N LYS A 152 0.13 -25.63 -4.11
CA LYS A 152 1.29 -25.01 -4.76
C LYS A 152 2.19 -24.27 -3.77
N ASN A 153 1.71 -24.07 -2.54
CA ASN A 153 2.37 -23.26 -1.51
C ASN A 153 2.70 -21.84 -2.03
N ASN A 154 1.74 -21.21 -2.71
CA ASN A 154 1.93 -19.92 -3.35
C ASN A 154 0.63 -19.09 -3.40
N TRP A 155 0.77 -17.77 -3.45
CA TRP A 155 -0.34 -16.84 -3.64
C TRP A 155 -0.67 -16.67 -5.13
N GLU A 156 -1.94 -16.85 -5.49
CA GLU A 156 -2.41 -16.77 -6.88
C GLU A 156 -3.37 -15.60 -7.07
N LEU A 157 -3.15 -14.80 -8.12
CA LEU A 157 -4.06 -13.73 -8.52
C LEU A 157 -5.34 -14.33 -9.12
N ILE A 158 -6.44 -14.26 -8.37
CA ILE A 158 -7.71 -14.88 -8.79
C ILE A 158 -8.73 -13.86 -9.31
N ASP A 159 -8.64 -12.59 -8.95
CA ASP A 159 -9.62 -11.57 -9.32
C ASP A 159 -9.02 -10.16 -9.21
N GLY A 160 -9.79 -9.14 -9.61
CA GLY A 160 -9.48 -7.73 -9.43
C GLY A 160 -9.46 -6.95 -10.74
N LYS A 161 -9.54 -5.62 -10.61
CA LYS A 161 -9.62 -4.67 -11.74
C LYS A 161 -8.51 -4.85 -12.78
N TYR A 162 -7.31 -5.20 -12.35
CA TYR A 162 -6.14 -5.34 -13.24
C TYR A 162 -5.73 -6.79 -13.49
N LYS A 163 -6.58 -7.76 -13.13
CA LYS A 163 -6.34 -9.15 -13.55
C LYS A 163 -6.56 -9.25 -15.06
N PHE A 164 -5.59 -9.86 -15.75
CA PHE A 164 -5.75 -10.16 -17.17
C PHE A 164 -6.82 -11.25 -17.35
N PRO A 165 -7.70 -11.13 -18.36
CA PRO A 165 -8.55 -12.23 -18.75
C PRO A 165 -7.67 -13.44 -19.07
N SER A 166 -7.92 -14.57 -18.41
CA SER A 166 -7.42 -15.85 -18.90
C SER A 166 -8.23 -16.20 -20.15
N GLU A 167 -7.54 -16.53 -21.25
CA GLU A 167 -8.15 -17.13 -22.45
C GLU A 167 -8.89 -18.44 -22.12
#